data_AF-A0A7Y9RPP0-F1
#
_entry.id   AF-A0A7Y9RPP0-F1
#
_cell.length_a   1.000
_cell.length_b   1.000
_cell.length_c   1.000
_cell.angle_alpha   90.00
_cell.angle_beta   90.00
_cell.angle_gamma   90.00
#
_symmetry.space_group_name_H-M   'P 1'
#
loop_
_entity.id
_entity.type
_entity.pdbx_description
1 polymer ?
#
loop_
_entity_poly.entity_id
_entity_poly.type
_entity_poly.pdbx_seq_one_letter_code
_entity_poly.pdbx_strand_id
1 'polypeptide(L)'
;MAALNEPQPAPPPNPLGRRGRWFAFVLVALVVNLPVVQGWRADRQLEREGVAVRAEVVDSVLLDSDAEARPVVAFELPPTGDDERAAGTRWAVEVDEPTYDRALRDGAIDVRVLPGRPGVFEVPGAVGSRVGLVLTLVVDAVLVGILVALRRRRRAEAAAGGTDTGTPPGPAGRPADGPADLGPDRGPDLDSDPGPDAPVGGGVPPGAVQLGARGTARLVAEGDLAPLTPGLPRQPHPDGSLELRGPLVGIRDDEVVLDVEGTRVLVDLGGHRVGRLRFGDPVQVRVREQP
;
A
#
# COMPACT_ATOMS: atom_id res chain seq x y z
N MET A 1 46.43 46.20 24.10
CA MET A 1 46.76 44.77 23.88
C MET A 1 46.01 44.31 22.66
N ALA A 2 46.69 44.18 21.52
CA ALA A 2 46.11 43.76 20.26
C ALA A 2 46.02 42.24 20.24
N ALA A 3 44.80 41.69 20.24
CA ALA A 3 44.59 40.26 20.02
C ALA A 3 45.02 39.93 18.58
N LEU A 4 46.08 39.13 18.47
CA LEU A 4 46.55 38.58 17.21
C LEU A 4 45.42 37.73 16.63
N ASN A 5 44.90 38.17 15.48
CA ASN A 5 43.88 37.47 14.72
C ASN A 5 44.52 36.19 14.17
N GLU A 6 44.37 35.06 14.87
CA GLU A 6 44.85 33.78 14.38
C GLU A 6 44.14 33.46 13.06
N PRO A 7 44.88 33.13 11.98
CA PRO A 7 44.28 32.80 10.70
C PRO A 7 43.39 31.57 10.88
N GLN A 8 42.09 31.76 10.68
CA GLN A 8 41.11 30.70 10.76
C GLN A 8 41.51 29.58 9.79
N PRO A 9 41.66 28.32 10.26
CA PRO A 9 42.11 27.24 9.40
C PRO A 9 41.12 27.06 8.25
N ALA A 10 41.65 26.97 7.03
CA ALA A 10 40.85 26.78 5.84
C ALA A 10 39.93 25.56 6.03
N PRO A 11 38.64 25.66 5.64
CA PRO A 11 37.72 24.55 5.77
C PRO A 11 38.26 23.33 5.01
N PRO A 12 38.18 22.12 5.58
CA PRO A 12 38.68 20.93 4.92
C PRO A 12 37.95 20.72 3.58
N PRO A 13 38.66 20.31 2.52
CA PRO A 13 38.03 20.06 1.23
C PRO A 13 36.98 18.96 1.37
N ASN A 14 35.79 19.19 0.80
CA ASN A 14 34.72 18.20 0.78
C ASN A 14 35.23 16.89 0.14
N PRO A 15 35.24 15.75 0.87
CA PRO A 15 35.92 14.53 0.44
C PRO A 15 35.21 13.83 -0.75
N LEU A 16 33.97 14.19 -1.04
CA LEU A 16 33.21 13.61 -2.15
C LEU A 16 33.52 14.33 -3.45
N GLY A 17 34.63 13.94 -4.08
CA GLY A 17 34.99 14.35 -5.43
C GLY A 17 33.87 14.09 -6.45
N ARG A 18 33.96 14.73 -7.62
CA ARG A 18 32.96 14.68 -8.72
C ARG A 18 32.49 13.26 -9.09
N ARG A 19 33.36 12.26 -8.89
CA ARG A 19 33.09 10.83 -9.11
C ARG A 19 32.15 10.22 -8.06
N GLY A 20 32.30 10.57 -6.79
CA GLY A 20 31.45 10.08 -5.70
C GLY A 20 29.99 10.49 -5.85
N ARG A 21 29.75 11.73 -6.30
CA ARG A 21 28.38 12.20 -6.60
C ARG A 21 27.72 11.39 -7.71
N TRP A 22 28.45 11.05 -8.78
CA TRP A 22 27.87 10.26 -9.88
C TRP A 22 27.52 8.83 -9.44
N PHE A 23 28.37 8.21 -8.62
CA PHE A 23 28.10 6.87 -8.08
C PHE A 23 26.84 6.84 -7.21
N ALA A 24 26.66 7.84 -6.33
CA ALA A 24 25.45 7.96 -5.52
C ALA A 24 24.18 8.05 -6.39
N PHE A 25 24.23 8.77 -7.51
CA PHE A 25 23.10 8.84 -8.45
C PHE A 25 22.78 7.51 -9.12
N VAL A 26 23.80 6.81 -9.64
CA VAL A 26 23.60 5.50 -10.26
C VAL A 26 23.04 4.51 -9.24
N LEU A 27 23.52 4.56 -8.00
CA LEU A 27 23.01 3.73 -6.92
C LEU A 27 21.54 4.03 -6.62
N VAL A 28 21.16 5.31 -6.49
CA VAL A 28 19.75 5.69 -6.27
C VAL A 28 18.87 5.24 -7.42
N ALA A 29 19.28 5.50 -8.68
CA ALA A 29 18.52 5.06 -9.85
C ALA A 29 18.34 3.54 -9.88
N LEU A 30 19.38 2.78 -9.54
CA LEU A 30 19.35 1.32 -9.49
C LEU A 30 18.43 0.80 -8.37
N VAL A 31 18.46 1.44 -7.21
CA VAL A 31 17.59 1.08 -6.07
C VAL A 31 16.12 1.38 -6.38
N VAL A 32 15.82 2.51 -7.04
CA VAL A 32 14.45 2.87 -7.41
C VAL A 32 13.91 1.97 -8.53
N ASN A 33 14.75 1.55 -9.47
CA ASN A 33 14.36 0.67 -10.57
C ASN A 33 14.40 -0.83 -10.23
N LEU A 34 14.88 -1.19 -9.04
CA LEU A 34 15.03 -2.59 -8.62
C LEU A 34 13.72 -3.40 -8.70
N PRO A 35 12.54 -2.87 -8.31
CA PRO A 35 11.27 -3.61 -8.40
C PRO A 35 10.90 -3.99 -9.84
N VAL A 36 11.18 -3.11 -10.81
CA VAL A 36 10.90 -3.37 -12.23
C VAL A 36 11.79 -4.51 -12.76
N VAL A 37 13.07 -4.50 -12.38
CA VAL A 37 14.01 -5.56 -12.76
C VAL A 37 13.62 -6.89 -12.13
N GLN A 38 13.11 -6.87 -10.89
CA GLN A 38 12.59 -8.07 -10.22
C GLN A 38 11.35 -8.63 -10.93
N GLY A 39 10.39 -7.77 -11.30
CA GLY A 39 9.20 -8.16 -12.07
C GLY A 39 9.57 -8.79 -13.41
N TRP A 40 10.38 -8.10 -14.21
CA TRP A 40 10.83 -8.62 -15.51
C TRP A 40 11.58 -9.95 -15.41
N ARG A 41 12.36 -10.14 -14.34
CA ARG A 41 13.04 -11.42 -14.09
C ARG A 41 12.05 -12.52 -13.73
N ALA A 42 11.05 -12.22 -12.90
CA ALA A 42 10.01 -13.17 -12.52
C ALA A 42 9.18 -13.58 -13.76
N ASP A 43 8.78 -12.62 -14.59
CA ASP A 43 8.06 -12.88 -15.85
C ASP A 43 8.87 -13.79 -16.76
N ARG A 44 10.16 -13.50 -16.95
CA ARG A 44 11.05 -14.35 -17.75
C ARG A 44 11.24 -15.76 -17.17
N GLN A 45 11.24 -15.90 -15.85
CA GLN A 45 11.30 -17.22 -15.22
C GLN A 45 10.00 -17.96 -15.46
N LEU A 46 8.85 -17.29 -15.32
CA LEU A 46 7.55 -17.87 -15.57
C LEU A 46 7.35 -18.28 -17.03
N GLU A 47 7.88 -17.52 -17.99
CA GLU A 47 7.87 -17.89 -19.42
C GLU A 47 8.68 -19.15 -19.71
N ARG A 48 9.81 -19.35 -19.01
CA ARG A 48 10.75 -20.45 -19.29
C ARG A 48 10.47 -21.71 -18.50
N GLU A 49 10.06 -21.54 -17.25
CA GLU A 49 9.96 -22.59 -16.23
C GLU A 49 8.54 -22.73 -15.68
N GLY A 50 7.62 -21.84 -16.07
CA GLY A 50 6.25 -21.87 -15.60
C GLY A 50 5.48 -23.07 -16.14
N VAL A 51 4.68 -23.68 -15.26
CA VAL A 51 3.82 -24.80 -15.57
C VAL A 51 2.38 -24.29 -15.68
N ALA A 52 1.69 -24.66 -16.75
CA ALA A 52 0.27 -24.36 -16.91
C ALA A 52 -0.54 -25.32 -16.04
N VAL A 53 -1.36 -24.77 -15.16
CA VAL A 53 -2.27 -25.50 -14.27
C VAL A 53 -3.67 -24.92 -14.41
N ARG A 54 -4.68 -25.77 -14.21
CA ARG A 54 -6.08 -25.36 -14.24
C ARG A 54 -6.53 -25.18 -12.79
N ALA A 55 -6.72 -23.92 -12.40
CA ALA A 55 -7.09 -23.54 -11.04
C ALA A 55 -8.61 -23.54 -10.90
N GLU A 56 -9.13 -23.99 -9.75
CA GLU A 56 -10.56 -24.01 -9.48
C GLU A 56 -11.03 -22.60 -9.12
N VAL A 57 -12.09 -22.13 -9.78
CA VAL A 57 -12.69 -20.83 -9.46
C VAL A 57 -13.58 -21.01 -8.25
N VAL A 58 -13.15 -20.46 -7.13
CA VAL A 58 -13.90 -20.55 -5.87
C VAL A 58 -14.86 -19.38 -5.69
N ASP A 59 -14.64 -18.27 -6.39
CA ASP A 59 -15.52 -17.09 -6.32
C ASP A 59 -15.26 -16.12 -7.47
N SER A 60 -16.22 -15.22 -7.69
CA SER A 60 -16.18 -14.24 -8.75
C SER A 60 -16.98 -13.02 -8.33
N VAL A 61 -16.44 -11.82 -8.51
CA VAL A 61 -17.15 -10.59 -8.21
C VAL A 61 -16.93 -9.60 -9.35
N LEU A 62 -18.04 -9.03 -9.84
CA LEU A 62 -17.99 -7.83 -10.65
C LEU A 62 -17.92 -6.63 -9.71
N LEU A 63 -16.81 -5.91 -9.77
CA LEU A 63 -16.63 -4.72 -8.97
C LEU A 63 -17.14 -3.55 -9.79
N ASP A 64 -18.36 -3.14 -9.49
CA ASP A 64 -18.92 -1.95 -10.10
C ASP A 64 -18.21 -0.72 -9.52
N SER A 65 -17.60 0.08 -10.38
CA SER A 65 -17.12 1.41 -10.05
C SER A 65 -17.84 2.37 -10.97
N ASP A 66 -18.13 3.59 -10.53
CA ASP A 66 -18.98 4.58 -11.23
C ASP A 66 -18.65 4.82 -12.72
N ALA A 67 -17.50 4.36 -13.21
CA ALA A 67 -17.09 4.44 -14.61
C ALA A 67 -17.05 3.09 -15.36
N GLU A 68 -16.59 1.98 -14.74
CA GLU A 68 -16.38 0.70 -15.42
C GLU A 68 -16.50 -0.49 -14.44
N ALA A 69 -17.15 -1.57 -14.89
CA ALA A 69 -17.19 -2.85 -14.17
C ALA A 69 -15.84 -3.57 -14.30
N ARG A 70 -15.26 -3.93 -13.16
CA ARG A 70 -13.97 -4.63 -13.08
C ARG A 70 -14.17 -6.09 -12.63
N PRO A 71 -14.06 -7.07 -13.53
CA PRO A 71 -14.27 -8.47 -13.17
C PRO A 71 -13.09 -8.98 -12.34
N VAL A 72 -13.36 -9.53 -11.17
CA VAL A 72 -12.36 -10.20 -10.33
C VAL A 72 -12.76 -11.65 -10.13
N VAL A 73 -11.79 -12.53 -10.37
CA VAL A 73 -11.93 -13.98 -10.16
C VAL A 73 -11.04 -14.38 -8.99
N ALA A 74 -11.61 -15.09 -8.03
CA ALA A 74 -10.84 -15.76 -6.99
C ALA A 74 -10.73 -17.25 -7.29
N PHE A 75 -9.53 -17.79 -7.15
CA PHE A 75 -9.25 -19.18 -7.48
C PHE A 75 -8.31 -19.82 -6.47
N GLU A 76 -8.31 -21.15 -6.45
CA GLU A 76 -7.38 -21.97 -5.70
C GLU A 76 -6.55 -22.81 -6.67
N LEU A 77 -5.25 -22.84 -6.44
CA LEU A 77 -4.30 -23.61 -7.23
C LEU A 77 -4.34 -25.06 -6.76
N PRO A 78 -4.34 -26.03 -7.69
CA PRO A 78 -4.11 -27.41 -7.32
C PRO A 78 -2.68 -27.58 -6.78
N PRO A 79 -2.40 -28.64 -6.00
CA PRO A 79 -1.05 -29.00 -5.64
C PRO A 79 -0.18 -29.14 -6.90
N THR A 80 0.88 -28.35 -6.99
CA THR A 80 1.75 -28.30 -8.17
C THR A 80 3.12 -28.89 -7.82
N GLY A 81 3.37 -30.13 -8.22
CA GLY A 81 4.58 -30.87 -7.85
C GLY A 81 4.60 -31.24 -6.36
N ASP A 82 5.74 -31.02 -5.69
CA ASP A 82 5.94 -31.39 -4.27
C ASP A 82 5.51 -30.27 -3.28
N ASP A 83 4.99 -29.14 -3.77
CA ASP A 83 4.75 -27.96 -2.94
C ASP A 83 3.29 -27.90 -2.44
N GLU A 84 2.97 -28.76 -1.47
CA GLU A 84 1.63 -28.84 -0.85
C GLU A 84 1.17 -27.53 -0.22
N ARG A 85 2.10 -26.63 0.13
CA ARG A 85 1.78 -25.31 0.72
C ARG A 85 0.97 -24.42 -0.20
N ALA A 86 1.06 -24.65 -1.52
CA ALA A 86 0.28 -23.91 -2.51
C ALA A 86 -1.20 -24.31 -2.49
N ALA A 87 -1.49 -25.57 -2.17
CA ALA A 87 -2.84 -26.11 -2.27
C ALA A 87 -3.77 -25.43 -1.25
N GLY A 88 -4.95 -25.01 -1.71
CA GLY A 88 -5.95 -24.33 -0.88
C GLY A 88 -5.59 -22.88 -0.49
N THR A 89 -4.46 -22.34 -0.96
CA THR A 89 -4.26 -20.89 -0.90
C THR A 89 -5.18 -20.24 -1.92
N ARG A 90 -5.89 -19.19 -1.50
CA ARG A 90 -6.82 -18.46 -2.35
C ARG A 90 -6.16 -17.21 -2.90
N TRP A 91 -6.23 -17.03 -4.20
CA TRP A 91 -5.78 -15.82 -4.90
C TRP A 91 -6.96 -15.10 -5.52
N ALA A 92 -6.86 -13.79 -5.67
CA ALA A 92 -7.83 -12.98 -6.39
C ALA A 92 -7.11 -12.12 -7.41
N VAL A 93 -7.61 -12.10 -8.65
CA VAL A 93 -7.02 -11.34 -9.75
C VAL A 93 -8.11 -10.67 -10.56
N GLU A 94 -7.85 -9.43 -10.96
CA GLU A 94 -8.69 -8.71 -11.93
C GLU A 94 -8.39 -9.23 -13.33
N VAL A 95 -9.42 -9.59 -14.07
CA VAL A 95 -9.30 -10.17 -15.41
C VAL A 95 -10.17 -9.40 -16.39
N ASP A 96 -9.85 -9.51 -17.68
CA ASP A 96 -10.71 -9.02 -18.74
C ASP A 96 -12.04 -9.81 -18.80
N GLU A 97 -13.05 -9.18 -19.40
CA GLU A 97 -14.39 -9.74 -19.54
C GLU A 97 -14.41 -11.11 -20.26
N PRO A 98 -13.68 -11.31 -21.38
CA PRO A 98 -13.63 -12.63 -22.03
C PRO A 98 -13.06 -13.74 -21.14
N THR A 99 -12.08 -13.43 -20.29
CA THR A 99 -11.49 -14.38 -19.36
C THR A 99 -12.43 -14.65 -18.18
N TYR A 100 -13.10 -13.62 -17.66
CA TYR A 100 -14.11 -13.74 -16.62
C TYR A 100 -15.25 -14.69 -17.06
N ASP A 101 -15.82 -14.45 -18.23
CA ASP A 101 -16.91 -15.26 -18.78
C ASP A 101 -16.50 -16.72 -18.99
N ARG A 102 -15.25 -16.95 -19.42
CA ARG A 102 -14.70 -18.31 -19.58
C ARG A 102 -14.53 -18.97 -18.23
N ALA A 103 -13.98 -18.26 -17.24
CA ALA A 103 -13.77 -18.77 -15.89
C ALA A 103 -15.09 -19.17 -15.22
N LEU A 104 -16.14 -18.34 -15.37
CA LEU A 104 -17.48 -18.65 -14.88
C LEU A 104 -18.11 -19.86 -15.56
N ARG A 105 -17.97 -19.96 -16.89
CA ARG A 105 -18.53 -21.06 -17.68
C ARG A 105 -17.88 -22.39 -17.33
N ASP A 106 -16.56 -22.37 -17.17
CA ASP A 106 -15.75 -23.57 -16.99
C ASP A 106 -15.59 -23.97 -15.51
N GLY A 107 -15.92 -23.07 -14.57
CA GLY A 107 -15.64 -23.24 -13.14
C GLY A 107 -14.14 -23.29 -12.81
N ALA A 108 -13.29 -22.90 -13.76
CA ALA A 108 -11.85 -23.02 -13.66
C ALA A 108 -11.16 -21.96 -14.51
N ILE A 109 -9.96 -21.56 -14.11
CA ILE A 109 -9.14 -20.58 -14.82
C ILE A 109 -7.75 -21.15 -15.09
N ASP A 110 -7.24 -20.93 -16.30
CA ASP A 110 -5.88 -21.35 -16.65
C ASP A 110 -4.88 -20.40 -15.98
N VAL A 111 -3.94 -20.95 -15.23
CA VAL A 111 -2.91 -20.18 -14.52
C VAL A 111 -1.55 -20.77 -14.86
N ARG A 112 -0.58 -19.93 -15.18
CA ARG A 112 0.81 -20.34 -15.28
C ARG A 112 1.50 -20.03 -13.96
N VAL A 113 2.07 -21.04 -13.31
CA VAL A 113 2.68 -20.91 -11.97
C VAL A 113 4.13 -21.35 -12.02
N LEU A 114 5.00 -20.68 -11.26
CA LEU A 114 6.39 -21.09 -11.11
C LEU A 114 6.51 -22.19 -10.03
N PRO A 115 7.00 -23.40 -10.36
CA PRO A 115 7.15 -24.48 -9.39
C PRO A 115 8.03 -24.07 -8.19
N GLY A 116 7.61 -24.44 -6.97
CA GLY A 116 8.31 -24.06 -5.73
C GLY A 116 8.06 -22.62 -5.25
N ARG A 117 7.28 -21.82 -6.01
CA ARG A 117 6.96 -20.42 -5.70
C ARG A 117 5.53 -20.08 -6.15
N PRO A 118 4.49 -20.59 -5.48
CA PRO A 118 3.10 -20.40 -5.89
C PRO A 118 2.63 -18.94 -5.87
N GLY A 119 3.34 -18.05 -5.18
CA GLY A 119 3.08 -16.60 -5.23
C GLY A 119 3.54 -15.91 -6.52
N VAL A 120 4.22 -16.61 -7.42
CA VAL A 120 4.63 -16.11 -8.75
C VAL A 120 3.81 -16.85 -9.80
N PHE A 121 2.77 -16.18 -10.30
CA PHE A 121 1.85 -16.73 -11.28
C PHE A 121 1.37 -15.66 -12.27
N GLU A 122 0.86 -16.11 -13.41
CA GLU A 122 0.25 -15.30 -14.45
C GLU A 122 -1.07 -15.94 -14.86
N VAL A 123 -2.11 -15.11 -14.92
CA VAL A 123 -3.42 -15.49 -15.43
C VAL A 123 -3.60 -14.82 -16.79
N PRO A 124 -3.82 -15.58 -17.87
CA PRO A 124 -4.13 -14.99 -19.17
C PRO A 124 -5.34 -14.05 -19.06
N GLY A 125 -5.23 -12.84 -19.61
CA GLY A 125 -6.28 -11.83 -19.48
C GLY A 125 -6.28 -11.08 -18.15
N ALA A 126 -5.32 -11.31 -17.25
CA ALA A 126 -5.16 -10.50 -16.05
C ALA A 126 -4.93 -9.02 -16.40
N VAL A 127 -5.73 -8.14 -15.82
CA VAL A 127 -5.59 -6.69 -15.98
C VAL A 127 -4.63 -6.19 -14.92
N GLY A 128 -3.33 -6.22 -15.26
CA GLY A 128 -2.31 -5.61 -14.42
C GLY A 128 -2.44 -4.09 -14.42
N SER A 129 -2.58 -3.48 -13.23
CA SER A 129 -2.51 -2.02 -13.10
C SER A 129 -1.12 -1.52 -13.48
N ARG A 130 -1.00 -0.98 -14.71
CA ARG A 130 0.22 -0.30 -15.16
C ARG A 130 0.45 1.02 -14.41
N VAL A 131 -0.50 1.47 -13.60
CA VAL A 131 -0.46 2.76 -12.89
C VAL A 131 0.76 2.83 -11.98
N GLY A 132 1.06 1.77 -11.23
CA GLY A 132 2.23 1.73 -10.34
C GLY A 132 3.54 1.90 -11.09
N LEU A 133 3.66 1.25 -12.26
CA LEU A 133 4.84 1.34 -13.12
C LEU A 133 4.96 2.71 -13.80
N VAL A 134 3.86 3.26 -14.30
CA VAL A 134 3.84 4.60 -14.92
C VAL A 134 4.22 5.66 -13.89
N LEU A 135 3.67 5.60 -12.68
CA LEU A 135 3.98 6.55 -11.60
C LEU A 135 5.47 6.52 -11.24
N THR A 136 6.06 5.33 -11.08
CA THR A 136 7.50 5.20 -10.81
C THR A 136 8.35 5.74 -11.96
N LEU A 137 7.98 5.44 -13.20
CA LEU A 137 8.70 5.94 -14.37
C LEU A 137 8.64 7.48 -14.49
N VAL A 138 7.52 8.09 -14.11
CA VAL A 138 7.37 9.56 -14.04
C VAL A 138 8.29 10.16 -12.97
N VAL A 139 8.34 9.58 -11.77
CA VAL A 139 9.23 10.04 -10.68
C VAL A 139 10.70 9.97 -11.13
N ASP A 140 11.08 8.87 -11.78
CA ASP A 140 12.43 8.70 -12.31
C ASP A 140 12.76 9.73 -13.40
N ALA A 141 11.83 9.99 -14.32
CA ALA A 141 12.00 11.00 -15.35
C ALA A 141 12.20 12.41 -14.75
N VAL A 142 11.46 12.76 -13.69
CA VAL A 142 11.63 14.03 -12.97
C VAL A 142 13.01 14.13 -12.31
N LEU A 143 13.46 13.08 -11.62
CA LEU A 143 14.77 13.04 -10.99
C LEU A 143 15.91 13.20 -12.02
N VAL A 144 15.80 12.50 -13.16
CA VAL A 144 16.74 12.66 -14.28
C VAL A 144 16.70 14.08 -14.84
N GLY A 145 15.51 14.66 -14.99
CA GLY A 145 15.30 16.03 -15.44
C GLY A 145 15.99 17.07 -14.54
N ILE A 146 15.80 16.97 -13.23
CA ILE A 146 16.47 17.83 -12.23
C ILE A 146 18.00 17.69 -12.35
N LEU A 147 18.50 16.46 -12.48
CA LEU A 147 19.94 16.22 -12.62
C LEU A 147 20.51 16.86 -13.90
N VAL A 148 19.80 16.75 -15.03
CA VAL A 148 20.19 17.37 -16.30
C VAL A 148 20.18 18.90 -16.17
N ALA A 149 19.15 19.48 -15.55
CA ALA A 149 19.06 20.92 -15.32
C ALA A 149 20.21 21.45 -14.46
N LEU A 150 20.53 20.78 -13.35
CA LEU A 150 21.66 21.14 -12.48
C LEU A 150 23.01 21.02 -13.23
N ARG A 151 23.17 20.02 -14.08
CA ARG A 151 24.36 19.88 -14.94
C ARG A 151 24.47 20.99 -15.97
N ARG A 152 23.36 21.43 -16.56
CA ARG A 152 23.35 22.54 -17.53
C ARG A 152 23.71 23.86 -16.85
N ARG A 153 23.15 24.15 -15.67
CA ARG A 153 23.49 25.37 -14.90
C ARG A 153 24.98 25.45 -14.56
N ARG A 154 25.55 24.36 -14.03
CA ARG A 154 26.99 24.30 -13.71
C ARG A 154 27.89 24.48 -14.93
N ARG A 155 27.46 24.02 -16.11
CA ARG A 155 28.20 24.24 -17.37
C ARG A 155 28.14 25.70 -17.80
N ALA A 156 26.99 26.36 -17.64
CA ALA A 156 26.83 27.77 -17.96
C ALA A 156 27.67 28.66 -17.02
N GLU A 157 27.67 28.39 -15.72
CA GLU A 157 28.51 29.09 -14.73
C GLU A 157 30.00 28.92 -15.02
N ALA A 158 30.45 27.71 -15.37
CA ALA A 158 31.84 27.46 -15.74
C ALA A 158 32.26 28.19 -17.04
N ALA A 159 31.33 28.39 -17.98
CA ALA A 159 31.59 29.18 -19.19
C ALA A 159 31.63 30.69 -18.89
N ALA A 160 30.82 31.17 -17.95
CA ALA A 160 30.77 32.57 -17.55
C ALA A 160 31.92 32.99 -16.62
N GLY A 161 32.40 32.10 -15.76
CA GLY A 161 33.48 32.37 -14.80
C GLY A 161 34.91 32.30 -15.38
N GLY A 162 35.07 32.00 -16.67
CA GLY A 162 36.39 31.95 -17.33
C GLY A 162 36.97 33.32 -17.71
N THR A 163 36.20 34.38 -17.57
CA THR A 163 36.61 35.77 -17.85
C THR A 163 36.82 36.54 -16.55
N ASP A 164 37.79 36.11 -15.74
CA ASP A 164 38.30 36.95 -14.65
C ASP A 164 39.60 37.61 -15.12
N THR A 165 39.46 38.75 -15.80
CA THR A 165 40.54 39.68 -16.07
C THR A 165 40.89 40.39 -14.75
N GLY A 166 42.02 39.98 -14.17
CA GLY A 166 42.57 40.41 -12.87
C GLY A 166 42.20 41.82 -12.42
N THR A 167 41.19 41.91 -11.54
CA THR A 167 40.92 43.13 -10.77
C THR A 167 41.58 43.00 -9.39
N PRO A 168 42.51 43.91 -9.03
CA PRO A 168 43.26 43.82 -7.77
C PRO A 168 42.36 44.02 -6.53
N PRO A 169 42.69 43.38 -5.39
CA PRO A 169 41.87 43.37 -4.18
C PRO A 169 41.85 44.73 -3.48
N GLY A 170 40.66 45.30 -3.30
CA GLY A 170 40.40 46.48 -2.47
C GLY A 170 40.22 46.14 -0.99
N PRO A 171 40.55 47.07 -0.06
CA PRO A 171 40.68 46.80 1.37
C PRO A 171 39.33 46.57 2.10
N ALA A 172 39.44 45.73 3.13
CA ALA A 172 38.37 45.15 3.94
C ALA A 172 37.58 46.17 4.77
N GLY A 173 36.25 46.11 4.64
CA GLY A 173 35.27 46.76 5.53
C GLY A 173 34.80 45.80 6.63
N ARG A 174 34.79 46.31 7.86
CA ARG A 174 34.61 45.66 9.16
C ARG A 174 33.15 45.24 9.44
N PRO A 175 32.90 44.10 10.13
CA PRO A 175 31.57 43.67 10.56
C PRO A 175 31.12 44.37 11.86
N ALA A 176 29.80 44.50 12.03
CA ALA A 176 29.14 45.00 13.24
C ALA A 176 28.41 43.85 13.97
N ASP A 177 28.61 43.81 15.29
CA ASP A 177 28.05 42.91 16.32
C ASP A 177 26.50 43.01 16.43
N GLY A 178 25.74 41.92 16.58
CA GLY A 178 25.29 41.29 17.86
C GLY A 178 23.81 41.63 18.18
N PRO A 179 23.07 41.05 19.16
CA PRO A 179 23.30 39.86 20.02
C PRO A 179 22.05 38.96 20.28
N ALA A 180 22.26 37.91 21.11
CA ALA A 180 21.39 37.31 22.16
C ALA A 180 20.06 36.60 21.78
N ASP A 181 19.89 35.30 22.05
CA ASP A 181 19.60 34.63 23.35
C ASP A 181 18.10 34.60 23.69
N LEU A 182 17.56 33.39 23.93
CA LEU A 182 16.58 33.00 24.97
C LEU A 182 15.95 31.63 24.66
N GLY A 183 16.08 30.74 25.65
CA GLY A 183 15.71 29.32 25.63
C GLY A 183 14.22 28.98 25.88
N PRO A 184 13.94 27.69 26.14
CA PRO A 184 12.61 27.07 26.00
C PRO A 184 11.80 27.02 27.31
N ASP A 185 10.47 27.08 27.23
CA ASP A 185 9.58 26.89 28.40
C ASP A 185 8.24 26.19 28.02
N ARG A 186 7.83 25.26 28.91
CA ARG A 186 6.50 24.66 29.19
C ARG A 186 6.02 23.34 28.53
N GLY A 187 5.81 22.34 29.40
CA GLY A 187 4.88 21.20 29.26
C GLY A 187 3.39 21.61 29.39
N PRO A 188 2.41 20.73 29.72
CA PRO A 188 2.49 19.65 30.70
C PRO A 188 1.84 18.30 30.29
N ASP A 189 1.96 17.36 31.24
CA ASP A 189 1.40 16.01 31.35
C ASP A 189 -0.14 15.94 31.26
N LEU A 190 -0.66 14.84 30.70
CA LEU A 190 -2.04 14.40 30.86
C LEU A 190 -2.09 12.89 31.13
N ASP A 191 -2.36 12.59 32.40
CA ASP A 191 -2.87 11.34 32.93
C ASP A 191 -4.15 10.89 32.22
N SER A 192 -4.32 9.58 32.01
CA SER A 192 -5.63 8.92 32.11
C SER A 192 -5.45 7.39 32.17
N ASP A 193 -5.69 6.87 33.37
CA ASP A 193 -5.88 5.48 33.77
C ASP A 193 -7.38 5.11 33.65
N PRO A 194 -7.75 3.94 33.10
CA PRO A 194 -9.07 3.37 33.36
C PRO A 194 -8.98 2.02 34.07
N GLY A 195 -9.49 2.00 35.30
CA GLY A 195 -9.71 0.78 36.08
C GLY A 195 -10.83 -0.12 35.50
N PRO A 196 -10.82 -1.42 35.82
CA PRO A 196 -11.80 -2.39 35.33
C PRO A 196 -12.85 -2.73 36.40
N ASP A 197 -14.11 -2.93 35.98
CA ASP A 197 -15.10 -3.69 36.73
C ASP A 197 -16.07 -4.41 35.75
N ALA A 198 -16.34 -5.68 36.06
CA ALA A 198 -17.08 -6.68 35.29
C ALA A 198 -18.61 -6.65 35.64
N PRO A 199 -19.46 -7.71 35.48
CA PRO A 199 -19.48 -8.92 34.64
C PRO A 199 -20.90 -9.31 34.06
N VAL A 200 -20.98 -10.50 33.42
CA VAL A 200 -22.13 -11.46 33.24
C VAL A 200 -23.33 -11.11 32.33
N GLY A 201 -23.68 -12.06 31.45
CA GLY A 201 -25.07 -12.27 31.00
C GLY A 201 -25.24 -12.98 29.65
N GLY A 202 -25.29 -14.32 29.65
CA GLY A 202 -25.59 -15.12 28.45
C GLY A 202 -27.08 -15.25 28.18
N GLY A 203 -27.51 -14.88 26.98
CA GLY A 203 -28.83 -15.16 26.41
C GLY A 203 -28.72 -15.19 24.88
N VAL A 204 -29.24 -16.24 24.24
CA VAL A 204 -29.28 -16.39 22.79
C VAL A 204 -30.52 -15.64 22.25
N PRO A 205 -30.38 -14.59 21.43
CA PRO A 205 -31.52 -13.93 20.82
C PRO A 205 -31.94 -14.55 19.47
N PRO A 206 -33.25 -14.49 19.14
CA PRO A 206 -33.80 -14.83 17.83
C PRO A 206 -33.66 -13.64 16.87
N GLY A 207 -33.11 -13.88 15.67
CA GLY A 207 -32.94 -12.83 14.66
C GLY A 207 -32.04 -13.25 13.50
N ALA A 208 -32.33 -14.41 12.88
CA ALA A 208 -31.67 -14.78 11.64
C ALA A 208 -32.30 -13.96 10.50
N VAL A 209 -31.61 -12.92 10.05
CA VAL A 209 -31.94 -12.21 8.81
C VAL A 209 -31.78 -13.21 7.66
N GLN A 210 -32.87 -13.47 6.92
CA GLN A 210 -32.79 -14.25 5.69
C GLN A 210 -32.15 -13.40 4.61
N LEU A 211 -30.82 -13.52 4.48
CA LEU A 211 -30.08 -13.01 3.33
C LEU A 211 -30.57 -13.74 2.08
N GLY A 212 -31.28 -13.02 1.21
CA GLY A 212 -31.84 -13.55 -0.03
C GLY A 212 -30.74 -14.15 -0.92
N ALA A 213 -31.01 -15.33 -1.47
CA ALA A 213 -30.08 -16.05 -2.32
C ALA A 213 -29.60 -15.16 -3.50
N ARG A 214 -28.29 -14.87 -3.53
CA ARG A 214 -27.51 -14.24 -4.62
C ARG A 214 -27.50 -12.71 -4.72
N GLY A 215 -27.84 -11.96 -3.67
CA GLY A 215 -27.61 -10.52 -3.62
C GLY A 215 -26.42 -10.14 -2.71
N THR A 216 -25.55 -9.24 -3.17
CA THR A 216 -24.62 -8.53 -2.25
C THR A 216 -25.46 -7.58 -1.39
N ALA A 217 -25.63 -7.87 -0.11
CA ALA A 217 -26.31 -6.97 0.81
C ALA A 217 -25.42 -5.72 1.05
N ARG A 218 -25.99 -4.52 0.88
CA ARG A 218 -25.35 -3.26 1.24
C ARG A 218 -25.89 -2.80 2.58
N LEU A 219 -24.98 -2.58 3.53
CA LEU A 219 -25.28 -2.17 4.89
C LEU A 219 -24.42 -0.95 5.24
N VAL A 220 -24.89 -0.11 6.16
CA VAL A 220 -24.14 1.08 6.61
C VAL A 220 -23.63 0.83 8.02
N ALA A 221 -22.34 1.02 8.25
CA ALA A 221 -21.72 0.95 9.56
C ALA A 221 -22.27 2.05 10.48
N GLU A 222 -22.56 1.66 11.71
CA GLU A 222 -22.95 2.57 12.79
C GLU A 222 -21.80 2.79 13.79
N GLY A 223 -20.65 2.16 13.54
CA GLY A 223 -19.48 2.25 14.40
C GLY A 223 -18.22 1.76 13.70
N ASP A 224 -17.09 1.95 14.38
CA ASP A 224 -15.78 1.55 13.87
C ASP A 224 -15.66 0.02 13.74
N LEU A 225 -14.89 -0.42 12.73
CA LEU A 225 -14.56 -1.84 12.58
C LEU A 225 -13.56 -2.25 13.66
N ALA A 226 -13.92 -3.28 14.42
CA ALA A 226 -13.07 -3.86 15.45
C ALA A 226 -12.64 -5.29 15.09
N PRO A 227 -11.43 -5.72 15.49
CA PRO A 227 -11.07 -7.13 15.47
C PRO A 227 -12.07 -7.96 16.28
N LEU A 228 -12.47 -9.11 15.76
CA LEU A 228 -13.35 -10.03 16.47
C LEU A 228 -12.60 -10.59 17.69
N THR A 229 -13.06 -10.28 18.89
CA THR A 229 -12.52 -10.89 20.11
C THR A 229 -13.09 -12.30 20.26
N PRO A 230 -12.25 -13.36 20.24
CA PRO A 230 -12.74 -14.73 20.37
C PRO A 230 -13.44 -14.95 21.72
N GLY A 231 -14.59 -15.64 21.70
CA GLY A 231 -15.32 -16.03 22.90
C GLY A 231 -16.34 -15.01 23.43
N LEU A 232 -16.47 -13.84 22.81
CA LEU A 232 -17.55 -12.90 23.15
C LEU A 232 -18.88 -13.35 22.50
N PRO A 233 -19.93 -13.62 23.32
CA PRO A 233 -21.23 -14.00 22.78
C PRO A 233 -21.80 -12.86 21.90
N ARG A 234 -22.65 -13.21 20.94
CA ARG A 234 -23.42 -12.23 20.15
C ARG A 234 -24.33 -11.47 21.12
N GLN A 235 -24.23 -10.15 21.16
CA GLN A 235 -25.16 -9.34 21.94
C GLN A 235 -26.23 -8.77 20.99
N PRO A 236 -27.52 -9.11 21.20
CA PRO A 236 -28.58 -8.45 20.47
C PRO A 236 -28.59 -6.97 20.85
N HIS A 237 -28.56 -6.10 19.86
CA HIS A 237 -28.74 -4.67 20.12
C HIS A 237 -30.22 -4.31 20.14
N PRO A 238 -30.68 -3.53 21.14
CA PRO A 238 -32.09 -3.19 21.31
C PRO A 238 -32.63 -2.19 20.27
N ASP A 239 -31.74 -1.55 19.52
CA ASP A 239 -32.05 -0.51 18.51
C ASP A 239 -32.37 -1.08 17.12
N GLY A 240 -32.31 -2.42 16.95
CA GLY A 240 -32.54 -3.08 15.66
C GLY A 240 -31.31 -3.08 14.75
N SER A 241 -30.16 -2.59 15.22
CA SER A 241 -28.89 -2.76 14.52
C SER A 241 -28.45 -4.23 14.52
N LEU A 242 -27.71 -4.60 13.48
CA LEU A 242 -27.19 -5.94 13.29
C LEU A 242 -25.68 -5.93 13.55
N GLU A 243 -25.18 -6.94 14.25
CA GLU A 243 -23.74 -7.15 14.41
C GLU A 243 -23.26 -8.12 13.33
N LEU A 244 -22.57 -7.61 12.31
CA LEU A 244 -21.92 -8.44 11.31
C LEU A 244 -20.59 -8.94 11.85
N ARG A 245 -20.32 -10.23 11.65
CA ARG A 245 -19.06 -10.88 11.98
C ARG A 245 -18.59 -11.72 10.81
N GLY A 246 -17.37 -11.49 10.34
CA GLY A 246 -16.83 -12.20 9.19
C GLY A 246 -15.37 -11.85 8.91
N PRO A 247 -14.64 -12.65 8.12
CA PRO A 247 -13.33 -12.28 7.63
C PRO A 247 -13.43 -11.03 6.75
N LEU A 248 -12.46 -10.13 6.91
CA LEU A 248 -12.29 -8.99 6.03
C LEU A 248 -11.72 -9.46 4.67
N VAL A 249 -12.51 -9.35 3.62
CA VAL A 249 -12.13 -9.79 2.26
C VAL A 249 -11.64 -8.62 1.40
N GLY A 250 -12.13 -7.41 1.67
CA GLY A 250 -11.83 -6.21 0.87
C GLY A 250 -11.95 -4.92 1.69
N ILE A 251 -11.11 -3.93 1.38
CA ILE A 251 -11.26 -2.54 1.84
C ILE A 251 -11.13 -1.65 0.61
N ARG A 252 -12.02 -0.66 0.45
CA ARG A 252 -11.94 0.37 -0.58
C ARG A 252 -12.52 1.67 -0.07
N ASP A 253 -11.77 2.77 -0.19
CA ASP A 253 -12.27 4.10 0.17
C ASP A 253 -12.98 4.08 1.54
N ASP A 254 -14.30 4.27 1.55
CA ASP A 254 -15.17 4.20 2.73
C ASP A 254 -16.05 2.95 2.76
N GLU A 255 -15.66 1.84 2.12
CA GLU A 255 -16.38 0.57 2.08
C GLU A 255 -15.48 -0.61 2.48
N VAL A 256 -16.08 -1.59 3.16
CA VAL A 256 -15.42 -2.85 3.51
C VAL A 256 -16.29 -4.03 3.10
N VAL A 257 -15.65 -5.09 2.63
CA VAL A 257 -16.32 -6.33 2.22
C VAL A 257 -16.03 -7.41 3.24
N LEU A 258 -17.07 -7.90 3.89
CA LEU A 258 -17.01 -8.97 4.88
C LEU A 258 -17.60 -10.25 4.29
N ASP A 259 -16.99 -11.40 4.57
CA ASP A 259 -17.58 -12.70 4.29
C ASP A 259 -18.34 -13.20 5.53
N VAL A 260 -19.66 -13.13 5.50
CA VAL A 260 -20.52 -13.55 6.60
C VAL A 260 -21.22 -14.83 6.20
N GLU A 261 -20.74 -15.94 6.78
CA GLU A 261 -21.31 -17.28 6.57
C GLU A 261 -21.35 -17.67 5.07
N GLY A 262 -20.32 -17.30 4.30
CA GLY A 262 -20.22 -17.57 2.86
C GLY A 262 -20.91 -16.53 1.98
N THR A 263 -21.48 -15.48 2.59
CA THR A 263 -22.13 -14.38 1.87
C THR A 263 -21.28 -13.12 1.97
N ARG A 264 -20.90 -12.55 0.83
CA ARG A 264 -20.19 -11.27 0.79
C ARG A 264 -21.16 -10.12 1.08
N VAL A 265 -20.88 -9.39 2.16
CA VAL A 265 -21.65 -8.23 2.60
C VAL A 265 -20.78 -7.01 2.44
N LEU A 266 -21.29 -6.01 1.72
CA LEU A 266 -20.62 -4.73 1.51
C LEU A 266 -21.12 -3.75 2.58
N VAL A 267 -20.19 -3.21 3.36
CA VAL A 267 -20.46 -2.31 4.47
C VAL A 267 -19.87 -0.95 4.15
N ASP A 268 -20.72 0.05 3.94
CA ASP A 268 -20.35 1.46 3.86
C ASP A 268 -19.98 1.95 5.26
N LEU A 269 -18.77 2.45 5.43
CA LEU A 269 -18.23 2.91 6.70
C LEU A 269 -18.86 4.23 7.16
N GLY A 270 -19.46 5.04 6.28
CA GLY A 270 -20.10 6.29 6.69
C GLY A 270 -19.19 7.26 7.46
N GLY A 271 -17.87 7.20 7.23
CA GLY A 271 -16.85 7.97 7.95
C GLY A 271 -16.30 7.31 9.24
N HIS A 272 -16.74 6.10 9.57
CA HIS A 272 -16.17 5.28 10.63
C HIS A 272 -14.79 4.74 10.26
N ARG A 273 -13.93 4.51 11.26
CA ARG A 273 -12.54 4.11 11.03
C ARG A 273 -12.40 2.60 10.93
N VAL A 274 -11.54 2.16 10.02
CA VAL A 274 -11.02 0.79 10.01
C VAL A 274 -9.78 0.76 10.89
N GLY A 275 -9.78 -0.07 11.93
CA GLY A 275 -8.58 -0.34 12.73
C GLY A 275 -7.44 -0.93 11.88
N ARG A 276 -6.30 -1.25 12.51
CA ARG A 276 -5.20 -1.97 11.82
C ARG A 276 -5.61 -3.42 11.57
N LEU A 277 -6.37 -3.64 10.51
CA LEU A 277 -6.91 -4.93 10.09
C LEU A 277 -6.18 -5.41 8.82
N ARG A 278 -5.97 -6.71 8.70
CA ARG A 278 -5.41 -7.38 7.53
C ARG A 278 -6.49 -8.17 6.81
N PHE A 279 -6.28 -8.43 5.52
CA PHE A 279 -7.15 -9.34 4.78
C PHE A 279 -7.15 -10.73 5.42
N GLY A 280 -8.35 -11.29 5.58
CA GLY A 280 -8.59 -12.54 6.28
C GLY A 280 -8.76 -12.41 7.80
N ASP A 281 -8.45 -11.26 8.41
CA ASP A 281 -8.68 -11.08 9.83
C ASP A 281 -10.19 -11.15 10.13
N PRO A 282 -10.62 -11.88 11.17
CA PRO A 282 -12.01 -11.87 11.59
C PRO A 282 -12.33 -10.53 12.22
N VAL A 283 -13.37 -9.86 11.73
CA VAL A 283 -13.79 -8.54 12.19
C VAL A 283 -15.25 -8.54 12.60
N GLN A 284 -15.61 -7.56 13.41
CA GLN A 284 -16.98 -7.27 13.79
C GLN A 284 -17.29 -5.79 13.56
N VAL A 285 -18.51 -5.51 13.09
CA VAL A 285 -19.03 -4.16 12.88
C VAL A 285 -20.53 -4.15 13.14
N ARG A 286 -21.01 -3.06 13.77
CA ARG A 286 -22.43 -2.81 13.91
C ARG A 286 -22.92 -2.09 12.66
N VAL A 287 -24.02 -2.58 12.09
CA VAL A 287 -24.58 -2.05 10.86
C VAL A 287 -26.09 -1.90 10.93
N ARG A 288 -26.61 -1.09 10.03
CA ARG A 288 -28.03 -0.99 9.71
C ARG A 288 -28.27 -1.23 8.23
N GLU A 289 -29.47 -1.71 7.90
CA GLU A 289 -29.93 -1.73 6.51
C GLU A 289 -30.01 -0.30 5.98
N GLN A 290 -29.47 -0.10 4.77
CA GLN A 290 -29.61 1.16 4.06
C GLN A 290 -31.07 1.25 3.57
N PRO A 291 -31.84 2.28 3.97
CA PRO A 291 -33.24 2.41 3.57
C PRO A 291 -33.40 2.67 2.07
#